data_AF-A0A958XYI5-F1
#
_entry.id   AF-A0A958XYI5-F1
#
_cell.length_a   1.000
_cell.length_b   1.000
_cell.length_c   1.000
_cell.angle_alpha   90.00
_cell.angle_beta   90.00
_cell.angle_gamma   90.00
#
_symmetry.space_group_name_H-M   'P 1'
#
loop_
_entity.id
_entity.type
_entity.pdbx_description
1 polymer ?
#
loop_
_entity_poly.entity_id
_entity_poly.type
_entity_poly.pdbx_seq_one_letter_code
_entity_poly.pdbx_strand_id
1 'polypeptide(L)'
;MKNCLFYLLLAVVLQGWLPDRVVAQSDSIPHWAFRGYVKNLQNWIFSDQRNSMVNGGFFHNRLTLKWMPDPAWTVDAELRNRLFYGEWVRYQPGWADMLDQDNGLFDLSFVPLERASMIGSVVADRLYAQWQHERWTLRAGRQRINWAVALTWNPNDWFNTWNFLDFDYEE
;
A
#
# COMPACT_ATOMS: atom_id res chain seq x y z
N MET A 1 -15.99 21.58 -0.90
CA MET A 1 -15.03 20.46 -0.72
C MET A 1 -15.54 19.28 0.13
N LYS A 2 -16.80 19.26 0.61
CA LYS A 2 -17.34 18.14 1.41
C LYS A 2 -17.88 16.96 0.58
N ASN A 3 -18.05 17.13 -0.73
CA ASN A 3 -18.76 16.15 -1.55
C ASN A 3 -17.82 15.16 -2.26
N CYS A 4 -16.54 15.51 -2.51
CA CYS A 4 -15.59 14.59 -3.16
C CYS A 4 -15.24 13.37 -2.31
N LEU A 5 -15.14 13.53 -0.98
CA LEU A 5 -14.83 12.43 -0.05
C LEU A 5 -15.94 11.37 0.00
N PHE A 6 -17.20 11.77 -0.21
CA PHE A 6 -18.34 10.86 -0.21
C PHE A 6 -18.37 9.98 -1.47
N TYR A 7 -17.99 10.53 -2.63
CA TYR A 7 -17.91 9.75 -3.88
C TYR A 7 -16.75 8.74 -3.88
N LEU A 8 -15.62 9.05 -3.23
CA LEU A 8 -14.51 8.12 -3.05
C LEU A 8 -14.88 6.92 -2.16
N LEU A 9 -15.65 7.15 -1.08
CA LEU A 9 -16.17 6.08 -0.22
C LEU A 9 -17.27 5.25 -0.91
N LEU A 10 -18.11 5.86 -1.75
CA LEU A 10 -19.16 5.15 -2.49
C LEU A 10 -18.59 4.21 -3.58
N ALA A 11 -17.45 4.59 -4.18
CA ALA A 11 -16.79 3.78 -5.20
C ALA A 11 -16.23 2.45 -4.65
N VAL A 12 -15.87 2.40 -3.36
CA VAL A 12 -15.39 1.18 -2.69
C VAL A 12 -16.53 0.19 -2.43
N VAL A 13 -17.77 0.66 -2.22
CA VAL A 13 -18.94 -0.19 -1.93
C VAL A 13 -19.54 -0.80 -3.22
N LEU A 14 -19.41 -0.12 -4.37
CA LEU A 14 -19.99 -0.59 -5.64
C LEU A 14 -19.14 -1.63 -6.39
N GLN A 15 -17.90 -1.91 -5.97
CA GLN A 15 -17.09 -2.98 -6.56
C GLN A 15 -17.53 -4.39 -6.11
N GLY A 16 -18.42 -4.50 -5.11
CA GLY A 16 -18.95 -5.79 -4.63
C GLY A 16 -20.16 -6.34 -5.38
N TRP A 17 -20.63 -5.69 -6.46
CA TRP A 17 -21.86 -6.06 -7.19
C TRP A 17 -21.68 -6.17 -8.71
N LEU A 18 -20.46 -6.42 -9.19
CA LEU A 18 -20.26 -6.81 -10.58
C LEU A 18 -20.24 -8.34 -10.66
N PRO A 19 -21.11 -8.98 -11.47
CA PRO A 19 -21.08 -10.42 -11.64
C PRO A 19 -19.72 -10.83 -12.20
N ASP A 20 -19.10 -11.83 -11.57
CA ASP A 20 -17.86 -12.45 -12.03
C ASP A 20 -18.03 -12.95 -13.47
N ARG A 21 -17.61 -12.14 -14.43
CA ARG A 21 -17.39 -12.61 -15.79
C ARG A 21 -16.10 -13.39 -15.76
N VAL A 22 -16.23 -14.71 -15.62
CA VAL A 22 -15.16 -15.67 -15.91
C VAL A 22 -14.76 -15.47 -17.37
N VAL A 23 -13.67 -14.75 -17.59
CA VAL A 23 -13.04 -14.62 -18.91
C VAL A 23 -12.12 -15.82 -19.06
N ALA A 24 -12.44 -16.69 -20.03
CA ALA A 24 -11.59 -17.79 -20.45
C ALA A 24 -10.21 -17.24 -20.88
N GLN A 25 -9.15 -17.94 -20.47
CA GLN A 25 -7.76 -17.53 -20.68
C GLN A 25 -7.43 -17.54 -22.19
N SER A 26 -7.18 -16.36 -22.75
CA SER A 26 -6.62 -16.15 -24.08
C SER A 26 -5.10 -16.22 -24.00
N ASP A 27 -4.43 -16.89 -24.94
CA ASP A 27 -2.95 -17.02 -25.05
C ASP A 27 -2.21 -15.68 -25.28
N SER A 28 -2.92 -14.56 -25.39
CA SER A 28 -2.35 -13.22 -25.48
C SER A 28 -1.97 -12.68 -24.09
N ILE A 29 -0.74 -12.20 -23.92
CA ILE A 29 -0.35 -11.43 -22.72
C ILE A 29 -1.31 -10.24 -22.59
N PRO A 30 -2.11 -10.15 -21.51
CA PRO A 30 -3.02 -9.03 -21.35
C PRO A 30 -2.20 -7.75 -21.21
N HIS A 31 -2.52 -6.74 -22.03
CA HIS A 31 -1.83 -5.46 -21.97
C HIS A 31 -2.00 -4.78 -20.60
N TRP A 32 -3.01 -5.15 -19.82
CA TRP A 32 -3.26 -4.59 -18.50
C TRP A 32 -3.45 -5.72 -17.49
N ALA A 33 -2.83 -5.57 -16.33
CA ALA A 33 -3.11 -6.40 -15.16
C ALA A 33 -3.38 -5.49 -13.96
N PHE A 34 -4.55 -5.68 -13.36
CA PHE A 34 -4.93 -5.02 -12.12
C PHE A 34 -4.96 -6.06 -11.00
N ARG A 35 -4.29 -5.77 -9.90
CA ARG A 35 -4.20 -6.64 -8.73
C ARG A 35 -4.27 -5.78 -7.47
N GLY A 36 -4.50 -6.41 -6.34
CA GLY A 36 -4.54 -5.71 -5.07
C GLY A 36 -5.16 -6.54 -3.97
N TYR A 37 -5.23 -5.96 -2.79
CA TYR A 37 -5.92 -6.53 -1.66
C TYR A 37 -6.49 -5.44 -0.75
N VAL A 38 -7.36 -5.86 0.14
CA VAL A 38 -7.84 -5.07 1.27
C VAL A 38 -7.58 -5.87 2.52
N LYS A 39 -7.01 -5.24 3.54
CA LYS A 39 -6.83 -5.81 4.87
C LYS A 39 -7.27 -4.85 5.95
N ASN A 40 -7.59 -5.41 7.11
CA ASN A 40 -7.83 -4.67 8.32
C ASN A 40 -6.95 -5.25 9.42
N LEU A 41 -6.22 -4.38 10.11
CA LEU A 41 -5.46 -4.73 11.29
C LEU A 41 -6.01 -3.95 12.48
N GLN A 42 -6.37 -4.67 13.54
CA GLN A 42 -6.86 -4.11 14.80
C GLN A 42 -5.90 -4.46 15.93
N ASN A 43 -5.54 -3.46 16.71
CA ASN A 43 -4.64 -3.57 17.85
C ASN A 43 -5.33 -3.14 19.14
N TRP A 44 -4.98 -3.84 20.21
CA TRP A 44 -5.40 -3.56 21.59
C TRP A 44 -4.14 -3.59 22.45
N ILE A 45 -3.81 -2.46 23.06
CA ILE A 45 -2.59 -2.30 23.87
C ILE A 45 -3.00 -2.13 25.32
N PHE A 46 -2.38 -2.91 26.21
CA PHE A 46 -2.57 -2.85 27.65
C PHE A 46 -1.23 -2.46 28.29
N SER A 47 -1.30 -1.64 29.34
CA SER A 47 -0.17 -1.35 30.22
C SER A 47 -0.38 -2.04 31.56
N ASP A 48 0.58 -1.93 32.47
CA ASP A 48 0.48 -2.41 33.84
C ASP A 48 -0.55 -1.65 34.69
N GLN A 49 -1.01 -0.48 34.23
CA GLN A 49 -2.01 0.33 34.92
C GLN A 49 -3.44 -0.19 34.71
N ARG A 50 -4.28 -0.06 35.74
CA ARG A 50 -5.70 -0.41 35.64
C ARG A 50 -6.41 0.52 34.64
N ASN A 51 -7.28 -0.04 33.80
CA ASN A 51 -8.07 0.68 32.79
C ASN A 51 -7.22 1.39 31.70
N SER A 52 -6.04 0.86 31.37
CA SER A 52 -5.13 1.47 30.40
C SER A 52 -5.27 0.95 28.97
N MET A 53 -6.40 0.34 28.63
CA MET A 53 -6.59 -0.25 27.31
C MET A 53 -6.67 0.86 26.26
N VAL A 54 -5.77 0.83 25.28
CA VAL A 54 -5.79 1.72 24.12
C VAL A 54 -6.09 0.89 22.89
N ASN A 55 -7.10 1.29 22.12
CA ASN A 55 -7.42 0.63 20.87
C ASN A 55 -6.94 1.44 19.65
N GLY A 56 -6.72 0.72 18.55
CA GLY A 56 -6.39 1.35 17.28
C GLY A 56 -6.29 0.34 16.16
N GLY A 57 -6.09 0.81 14.95
CA GLY A 57 -5.93 -0.06 13.80
C GLY A 57 -5.85 0.71 12.51
N PHE A 58 -5.86 -0.02 11.41
CA PHE A 58 -6.04 0.57 10.09
C PHE A 58 -6.76 -0.36 9.13
N PHE A 59 -7.43 0.27 8.16
CA PHE A 59 -7.78 -0.38 6.91
C PHE A 59 -6.69 -0.07 5.90
N HIS A 60 -6.23 -1.08 5.17
CA HIS A 60 -5.20 -0.93 4.15
C HIS A 60 -5.75 -1.52 2.84
N ASN A 61 -5.77 -0.71 1.80
CA ASN A 61 -6.04 -1.12 0.44
C ASN A 61 -4.78 -0.90 -0.40
N ARG A 62 -4.28 -1.96 -1.01
CA ARG A 62 -3.15 -1.92 -1.94
C ARG A 62 -3.65 -2.21 -3.34
N LEU A 63 -3.32 -1.33 -4.27
CA LEU A 63 -3.70 -1.43 -5.67
C LEU A 63 -2.44 -1.47 -6.52
N THR A 64 -2.36 -2.43 -7.42
CA THR A 64 -1.25 -2.61 -8.35
C THR A 64 -1.80 -2.60 -9.77
N LEU A 65 -1.32 -1.67 -10.57
CA LEU A 65 -1.60 -1.56 -11.99
C LEU A 65 -0.33 -1.86 -12.76
N LYS A 66 -0.41 -2.84 -13.65
CA LYS A 66 0.67 -3.17 -14.57
C LYS A 66 0.18 -3.04 -16.00
N TRP A 67 0.91 -2.27 -16.79
CA TRP A 67 0.62 -2.06 -18.21
C TRP A 67 1.78 -2.56 -19.05
N MET A 68 1.49 -3.41 -20.02
CA MET A 68 2.42 -4.07 -20.94
C MET A 68 1.91 -3.84 -22.37
N PRO A 69 2.14 -2.65 -22.96
CA PRO A 69 1.64 -2.34 -24.30
C PRO A 69 2.28 -3.22 -25.39
N ASP A 70 3.50 -3.71 -25.14
CA ASP A 70 4.24 -4.62 -26.01
C ASP A 70 5.24 -5.45 -25.16
N PRO A 71 5.93 -6.46 -25.73
CA PRO A 71 6.87 -7.30 -24.98
C PRO A 71 8.12 -6.57 -24.45
N ALA A 72 8.46 -5.40 -24.98
CA ALA A 72 9.63 -4.63 -24.56
C ALA A 72 9.31 -3.66 -23.43
N TRP A 73 8.09 -3.15 -23.31
CA TRP A 73 7.71 -2.15 -22.32
C TRP A 73 6.81 -2.68 -21.20
N THR A 74 7.09 -2.23 -19.98
CA THR A 74 6.23 -2.47 -18.81
C THR A 74 6.17 -1.21 -17.97
N VAL A 75 4.98 -0.73 -17.63
CA VAL A 75 4.75 0.32 -16.64
C VAL A 75 4.11 -0.33 -15.41
N ASP A 76 4.65 -0.04 -14.24
CA ASP A 76 4.20 -0.58 -12.96
C ASP A 76 3.89 0.59 -12.01
N ALA A 77 2.66 0.62 -11.51
CA ALA A 77 2.18 1.63 -10.59
C ALA A 77 1.50 0.94 -9.41
N GLU A 78 1.94 1.26 -8.20
CA GLU A 78 1.45 0.65 -6.97
C GLU A 78 1.08 1.71 -5.95
N LEU A 79 -0.20 1.74 -5.59
CA LEU A 79 -0.79 2.70 -4.66
C LEU A 79 -1.18 1.98 -3.37
N ARG A 80 -0.76 2.58 -2.26
CA ARG A 80 -1.08 2.15 -0.90
C ARG A 80 -1.99 3.18 -0.26
N ASN A 81 -3.22 2.80 0.02
CA ASN A 81 -4.20 3.59 0.75
C ASN A 81 -4.35 3.01 2.16
N ARG A 82 -4.11 3.81 3.19
CA ARG A 82 -4.30 3.40 4.59
C ARG A 82 -5.19 4.39 5.32
N LEU A 83 -6.20 3.88 6.00
CA LEU A 83 -7.03 4.64 6.92
C LEU A 83 -6.75 4.16 8.33
N PHE A 84 -5.94 4.92 9.06
CA PHE A 84 -5.65 4.71 10.47
C PHE A 84 -6.80 5.24 11.33
N TYR A 85 -7.15 4.52 12.39
CA TYR A 85 -8.23 4.91 13.30
C TYR A 85 -7.96 4.49 14.74
N GLY A 86 -8.72 5.10 15.66
CA GLY A 86 -8.79 4.73 17.07
C GLY A 86 -8.08 5.71 18.00
N GLU A 87 -7.97 5.31 19.27
CA GLU A 87 -7.33 6.10 20.31
C GLU A 87 -5.83 6.23 20.10
N TRP A 88 -5.19 5.19 19.55
CA TRP A 88 -3.76 5.23 19.19
C TRP A 88 -3.40 6.45 18.33
N VAL A 89 -4.23 6.78 17.34
CA VAL A 89 -4.04 7.96 16.48
C VAL A 89 -4.06 9.26 17.30
N ARG A 90 -4.96 9.36 18.29
CA ARG A 90 -5.10 10.56 19.14
C ARG A 90 -3.85 10.82 19.98
N TYR A 91 -3.17 9.77 20.39
CA TYR A 91 -2.00 9.86 21.27
C TYR A 91 -0.68 10.11 20.52
N GLN A 92 -0.71 10.23 19.19
CA GLN A 92 0.48 10.46 18.38
C GLN A 92 0.38 11.77 17.59
N PRO A 93 0.63 12.92 18.24
CA PRO A 93 0.62 14.22 17.57
C PRO A 93 1.71 14.30 16.49
N GLY A 94 1.42 14.96 15.37
CA GLY A 94 2.33 15.10 14.23
C GLY A 94 2.46 13.86 13.35
N TRP A 95 1.68 12.80 13.60
CA TRP A 95 1.77 11.58 12.79
C TRP A 95 1.31 11.78 11.35
N ALA A 96 0.34 12.65 11.11
CA ALA A 96 -0.09 13.00 9.76
C ALA A 96 1.06 13.62 8.96
N ASP A 97 1.79 14.58 9.55
CA ASP A 97 2.96 15.20 8.91
C ASP A 97 4.07 14.20 8.60
N MET A 98 4.25 13.18 9.46
CA MET A 98 5.21 12.10 9.19
C MET A 98 4.75 11.16 8.07
N LEU A 99 3.44 10.96 7.91
CA LEU A 99 2.86 10.13 6.85
C LEU A 99 2.80 10.86 5.50
N ASP A 100 2.83 12.19 5.52
CA ASP A 100 2.89 13.09 4.35
C ASP A 100 4.33 13.39 3.94
N GLN A 101 5.32 12.69 4.52
CA GLN A 101 6.72 12.81 4.16
C GLN A 101 7.25 11.50 3.61
N ASP A 102 7.85 11.59 2.43
CA ASP A 102 8.44 10.48 1.73
C ASP A 102 9.92 10.75 1.46
N ASN A 103 10.79 9.86 1.98
CA ASN A 103 12.25 9.98 1.85
C ASN A 103 12.79 9.62 0.45
N GLY A 104 11.93 9.50 -0.56
CA GLY A 104 12.34 9.30 -1.95
C GLY A 104 12.86 10.58 -2.61
N LEU A 105 13.31 10.43 -3.86
CA LEU A 105 13.73 11.58 -4.70
C LEU A 105 12.58 12.57 -4.96
N PHE A 106 11.35 12.06 -4.99
CA PHE A 106 10.13 12.84 -5.10
C PHE A 106 9.16 12.35 -4.05
N ASP A 107 8.46 13.30 -3.44
CA ASP A 107 7.38 13.02 -2.52
C ASP A 107 6.14 12.56 -3.28
N LEU A 108 5.75 11.30 -3.07
CA LEU A 108 4.54 10.71 -3.63
C LEU A 108 3.62 10.20 -2.50
N SER A 109 3.71 10.84 -1.33
CA SER A 109 2.82 10.64 -0.21
C SER A 109 1.80 11.79 -0.12
N PHE A 110 0.59 11.44 0.33
CA PHE A 110 -0.51 12.39 0.45
C PHE A 110 -1.38 11.99 1.65
N VAL A 111 -1.72 12.95 2.50
CA VAL A 111 -2.63 12.75 3.62
C VAL A 111 -3.97 13.47 3.37
N PRO A 112 -4.93 12.85 2.64
CA PRO A 112 -6.20 13.50 2.31
C PRO A 112 -7.17 13.67 3.48
N LEU A 113 -6.92 13.01 4.62
CA LEU A 113 -7.76 13.08 5.80
C LEU A 113 -6.91 13.16 7.06
N GLU A 114 -7.10 14.22 7.83
CA GLU A 114 -6.49 14.38 9.14
C GLU A 114 -7.56 14.79 10.16
N ARG A 115 -7.78 13.93 11.15
CA ARG A 115 -8.66 14.17 12.30
C ARG A 115 -8.02 13.59 13.54
N ALA A 116 -8.46 14.06 14.71
CA ALA A 116 -7.91 13.63 16.00
C ALA A 116 -7.82 12.09 16.17
N SER A 117 -8.76 11.31 15.64
CA SER A 117 -8.77 9.84 15.77
C SER A 117 -8.79 9.08 14.46
N MET A 118 -8.54 9.76 13.34
CA MET A 118 -8.54 9.14 12.02
C MET A 118 -7.58 9.87 11.09
N ILE A 119 -6.67 9.13 10.45
CA ILE A 119 -5.75 9.66 9.45
C ILE A 119 -5.85 8.80 8.19
N GLY A 120 -6.09 9.42 7.04
CA GLY A 120 -6.02 8.78 5.74
C GLY A 120 -4.70 9.12 5.07
N SER A 121 -3.95 8.12 4.62
CA SER A 121 -2.67 8.25 3.94
C SER A 121 -2.72 7.48 2.61
N VAL A 122 -2.20 8.10 1.56
CA VAL A 122 -2.06 7.54 0.22
C VAL A 122 -0.59 7.66 -0.17
N VAL A 123 0.02 6.57 -0.61
CA VAL A 123 1.44 6.56 -1.01
C VAL A 123 1.60 5.77 -2.30
N ALA A 124 2.32 6.33 -3.27
CA ALA A 124 2.77 5.56 -4.44
C ALA A 124 4.09 4.84 -4.10
N ASP A 125 4.01 3.56 -3.72
CA ASP A 125 5.18 2.77 -3.34
C ASP A 125 6.08 2.45 -4.55
N ARG A 126 5.48 2.22 -5.72
CA ARG A 126 6.18 1.97 -6.99
C ARG A 126 5.53 2.77 -8.10
N LEU A 127 6.36 3.43 -8.91
CA LEU A 127 5.92 4.11 -10.11
C LEU A 127 7.09 4.17 -11.08
N TYR A 128 7.21 3.17 -11.95
CA TYR A 128 8.32 3.09 -12.90
C TYR A 128 7.88 2.57 -14.26
N ALA A 129 8.67 2.93 -15.27
CA ALA A 129 8.67 2.29 -16.56
C ALA A 129 9.92 1.40 -16.67
N GLN A 130 9.74 0.24 -17.27
CA GLN A 130 10.79 -0.69 -17.62
C GLN A 130 10.77 -0.91 -19.12
N TRP A 131 11.94 -0.83 -19.72
CA TRP A 131 12.21 -1.28 -21.08
C TRP A 131 13.15 -2.47 -21.05
N GLN A 132 12.85 -3.49 -21.84
CA GLN A 132 13.65 -4.69 -21.96
C GLN A 132 13.84 -5.04 -23.44
N HIS A 133 15.09 -5.29 -23.82
CA HIS A 133 15.44 -5.76 -25.16
C HIS A 133 16.66 -6.68 -25.09
N GLU A 134 16.49 -7.92 -25.54
CA GLU A 134 17.49 -8.98 -25.45
C GLU A 134 18.06 -9.14 -24.02
N ARG A 135 19.29 -8.67 -23.79
CA ARG A 135 20.02 -8.74 -22.52
C ARG A 135 19.94 -7.45 -21.69
N TRP A 136 19.35 -6.39 -22.25
CA TRP A 136 19.27 -5.09 -21.60
C TRP A 136 17.93 -4.93 -20.90
N THR A 137 17.97 -4.45 -19.65
CA THR A 137 16.79 -4.01 -18.91
C THR A 137 17.09 -2.66 -18.30
N LEU A 138 16.33 -1.65 -18.71
CA LEU A 138 16.39 -0.30 -18.14
C LEU A 138 15.11 -0.07 -17.35
N ARG A 139 15.24 0.34 -16.08
CA ARG A 139 14.10 0.69 -15.23
C ARG A 139 14.29 2.10 -14.69
N ALA A 140 13.31 2.97 -14.92
CA ALA A 140 13.35 4.37 -14.52
C ALA A 140 12.05 4.76 -13.80
N GLY A 141 12.21 5.48 -12.70
CA GLY A 141 11.10 5.90 -11.83
C GLY A 141 11.31 5.46 -10.39
N ARG A 142 10.24 5.56 -9.58
CA ARG A 142 10.25 5.19 -8.17
C ARG A 142 10.20 3.67 -8.03
N GLN A 143 11.21 3.14 -7.35
CA GLN A 143 11.41 1.71 -7.16
C GLN A 143 11.62 1.42 -5.68
N ARG A 144 11.06 0.32 -5.21
CA ARG A 144 11.36 -0.22 -3.88
C ARG A 144 12.44 -1.28 -4.02
N ILE A 145 13.70 -0.84 -4.01
CA ILE A 145 14.87 -1.73 -4.06
C ILE A 145 15.42 -1.86 -2.63
N ASN A 146 15.37 -3.06 -2.08
CA ASN A 146 15.97 -3.36 -0.77
C ASN A 146 17.48 -3.62 -0.97
N TRP A 147 18.32 -2.60 -0.78
CA TRP A 147 19.78 -2.74 -0.85
C TRP A 147 20.35 -3.17 0.51
N ALA A 148 21.03 -4.31 0.56
CA ALA A 148 21.85 -4.75 1.70
C ALA A 148 21.13 -4.80 3.09
N VAL A 149 19.81 -5.05 3.12
CA VAL A 149 19.00 -4.99 4.35
C VAL A 149 19.03 -6.30 5.16
N ALA A 150 19.63 -7.39 4.64
CA ALA A 150 19.66 -8.69 5.31
C ALA A 150 20.85 -8.84 6.29
N LEU A 151 20.74 -8.27 7.50
CA LEU A 151 21.71 -8.51 8.59
C LEU A 151 21.31 -9.70 9.50
N THR A 152 20.06 -10.16 9.41
CA THR A 152 19.49 -11.24 10.23
C THR A 152 18.54 -12.12 9.42
N TRP A 153 18.50 -13.42 9.71
CA TRP A 153 17.70 -14.42 8.98
C TRP A 153 16.36 -14.69 9.70
N ASN A 154 15.24 -14.68 8.96
CA ASN A 154 13.91 -15.02 9.47
C ASN A 154 13.50 -16.43 9.00
N PRO A 155 13.33 -17.43 9.90
CA PRO A 155 12.96 -18.80 9.53
C PRO A 155 11.53 -18.93 8.96
N ASN A 156 10.65 -17.99 9.27
CA ASN A 156 9.24 -18.02 8.85
C ASN A 156 9.01 -17.38 7.47
N ASP A 157 9.87 -16.45 7.06
CA ASP A 157 9.81 -15.79 5.75
C ASP A 157 11.23 -15.38 5.30
N TRP A 158 11.77 -16.11 4.33
CA TRP A 158 13.14 -15.94 3.83
C TRP A 158 13.35 -14.65 3.02
N PHE A 159 12.29 -13.90 2.69
CA PHE A 159 12.38 -12.65 1.92
C PHE A 159 12.04 -11.39 2.73
N ASN A 160 11.50 -11.53 3.95
CA ASN A 160 11.31 -10.39 4.85
C ASN A 160 12.65 -9.90 5.40
N THR A 161 13.16 -8.84 4.79
CA THR A 161 14.45 -8.22 5.12
C THR A 161 14.37 -7.15 6.22
N TRP A 162 13.18 -6.79 6.69
CA TRP A 162 12.99 -5.60 7.53
C TRP A 162 12.75 -5.91 9.01
N ASN A 163 11.88 -6.88 9.36
CA ASN A 163 11.59 -7.18 10.76
C ASN A 163 10.92 -8.56 10.93
N PHE A 164 11.55 -9.46 11.70
CA PHE A 164 11.03 -10.81 11.98
C PHE A 164 9.85 -10.84 12.96
N LEU A 165 9.59 -9.73 13.67
CA LEU A 165 8.41 -9.56 14.53
C LEU A 165 7.25 -8.88 13.81
N ASP A 166 7.47 -8.40 12.58
CA ASP A 166 6.44 -7.74 11.79
C ASP A 166 5.64 -8.80 11.01
N PHE A 167 4.47 -9.10 11.54
CA PHE A 167 3.52 -10.04 10.96
C PHE A 167 2.62 -9.39 9.90
N ASP A 168 2.71 -8.06 9.70
CA ASP A 168 1.90 -7.31 8.71
C ASP A 168 2.61 -7.15 7.34
N TYR A 169 3.75 -7.82 7.17
CA TYR A 169 4.55 -7.77 5.95
C TYR A 169 3.98 -8.74 4.90
N GLU A 170 3.25 -8.18 3.93
CA GLU A 170 2.79 -8.90 2.74
C GLU A 170 3.59 -8.38 1.54
N GLU A 171 4.45 -9.24 0.97
CA GLU A 171 5.10 -9.02 -0.33
C GLU A 171 4.27 -9.57 -1.50
#